data_AF-A0AAV3YAZ6-F1
#
_entry.id   AF-A0AAV3YAZ6-F1
#
_cell.length_a   1.000
_cell.length_b   1.000
_cell.length_c   1.000
_cell.angle_alpha   90.00
_cell.angle_beta   90.00
_cell.angle_gamma   90.00
#
_symmetry.space_group_name_H-M   'P 1'
#
loop_
_entity.id
_entity.type
_entity.pdbx_description
1 polymer ?
#
loop_
_entity_poly.entity_id
_entity_poly.type
_entity_poly.pdbx_seq_one_letter_code
_entity_poly.pdbx_strand_id
1 'polypeptide(L)'
;MTFDLPGDQDYHIVANEGIIDNANVLHHQLLYACDPDSGELPSISRPRPCGMGQTDGCSIISAWTVGQAGQCFGSNIGFRIGASTYKRVILEIHYNNPRLVNNYVDSSGLRLYYRPARPEVQDLAMFQTGQMDIEIPPGKSRVDVVGTCPGSCTNVFFNKPVYVISVLNHMHYMGRSMKIDLFRSGRKIAELSNDDYYNYDSPVNHEYDKICREITPKKMHVAL
;
A
#
# COMPACT_ATOMS: atom_id res chain seq x y z
N MET A 1 -0.81 15.40 1.22
CA MET A 1 -0.36 16.30 2.32
C MET A 1 0.50 15.52 3.29
N THR A 2 1.31 16.20 4.11
CA THR A 2 2.16 15.55 5.10
C THR A 2 1.53 15.65 6.49
N PHE A 3 1.61 14.58 7.29
CA PHE A 3 1.07 14.51 8.64
C PHE A 3 2.10 13.94 9.60
N ASP A 4 2.10 14.45 10.84
CA ASP A 4 2.93 13.92 11.91
C ASP A 4 2.25 12.72 12.58
N LEU A 5 3.06 11.72 12.93
CA LEU A 5 2.67 10.56 13.70
C LEU A 5 3.11 10.71 15.17
N PRO A 6 2.50 9.98 16.12
CA PRO A 6 2.96 9.96 17.51
C PRO A 6 4.43 9.54 17.59
N GLY A 7 5.25 10.33 18.28
CA GLY A 7 6.70 10.11 18.40
C GLY A 7 7.19 9.86 19.83
N ASP A 8 6.29 9.72 20.80
CA ASP A 8 6.61 9.49 22.21
C ASP A 8 7.13 8.08 22.50
N GLN A 9 6.76 7.12 21.65
CA GLN A 9 7.22 5.73 21.65
C GLN A 9 6.94 5.10 20.29
N ASP A 10 7.25 3.81 20.15
CA ASP A 10 6.84 3.04 18.99
C ASP A 10 5.40 2.55 19.10
N TYR A 11 4.74 2.46 17.95
CA TYR A 11 3.40 1.92 17.81
C TYR A 11 3.32 0.96 16.62
N HIS A 12 2.34 0.07 16.64
CA HIS A 12 1.95 -0.74 15.50
C HIS A 12 0.58 -0.31 15.00
N ILE A 13 0.47 0.01 13.71
CA ILE A 13 -0.80 0.09 12.99
C ILE A 13 -1.30 -1.33 12.74
N VAL A 14 -2.49 -1.65 13.23
CA VAL A 14 -3.08 -2.99 13.23
C VAL A 14 -4.34 -3.11 12.37
N ALA A 15 -4.91 -1.97 11.95
CA ALA A 15 -6.00 -1.93 10.99
C ALA A 15 -6.10 -0.54 10.35
N ASN A 16 -6.82 -0.46 9.23
CA ASN A 16 -7.20 0.79 8.59
C ASN A 16 -8.64 0.71 8.03
N GLU A 17 -9.23 1.88 7.79
CA GLU A 17 -10.44 2.04 6.98
C GLU A 17 -10.41 3.38 6.22
N GLY A 18 -11.13 3.46 5.12
CA GLY A 18 -11.33 4.71 4.38
C GLY A 18 -12.31 5.65 5.09
N ILE A 19 -11.95 6.92 5.19
CA ILE A 19 -12.86 8.02 5.50
C ILE A 19 -13.31 8.58 4.15
N ILE A 20 -14.58 8.38 3.83
CA ILE A 20 -15.15 8.71 2.51
C ILE A 20 -16.08 9.91 2.68
N ASP A 21 -15.67 11.06 2.16
CA ASP A 21 -16.49 12.27 2.09
C ASP A 21 -17.19 12.36 0.72
N ASN A 22 -16.44 12.22 -0.38
CA ASN A 22 -16.99 12.26 -1.73
C ASN A 22 -16.80 10.95 -2.51
N ALA A 23 -17.76 10.03 -2.34
CA ALA A 23 -17.79 8.75 -3.05
C ALA A 23 -17.96 8.86 -4.58
N ASN A 24 -18.30 10.04 -5.12
CA ASN A 24 -18.45 10.21 -6.58
C ASN A 24 -17.11 10.29 -7.31
N VAL A 25 -16.03 10.61 -6.61
CA VAL A 25 -14.69 10.80 -7.20
C VAL A 25 -13.60 10.04 -6.49
N LEU A 26 -13.76 9.69 -5.22
CA LEU A 26 -12.75 8.96 -4.47
C LEU A 26 -12.56 7.55 -5.06
N HIS A 27 -11.36 7.27 -5.57
CA HIS A 27 -11.04 5.95 -6.11
C HIS A 27 -10.19 5.14 -5.14
N HIS A 28 -9.05 5.68 -4.68
CA HIS A 28 -8.18 5.04 -3.70
C HIS A 28 -7.36 6.06 -2.92
N GLN A 29 -6.79 5.61 -1.80
CA GLN A 29 -6.01 6.39 -0.86
C GLN A 29 -4.79 5.59 -0.44
N LEU A 30 -3.62 6.22 -0.47
CA LEU A 30 -2.35 5.60 -0.10
C LEU A 30 -1.67 6.44 0.97
N LEU A 31 -1.10 5.77 1.97
CA LEU A 31 -0.30 6.39 3.00
C LEU A 31 1.14 5.94 2.87
N TYR A 32 2.01 6.88 2.55
CA TYR A 32 3.44 6.66 2.39
C TYR A 32 4.19 7.08 3.64
N ALA A 33 5.20 6.31 4.01
CA ALA A 33 6.15 6.63 5.05
C ALA A 33 7.57 6.42 4.54
N CYS A 34 8.45 7.40 4.73
CA CYS A 34 9.81 7.35 4.20
C CYS A 34 10.79 7.21 5.36
N ASP A 35 11.89 6.51 5.12
CA ASP A 35 12.91 6.27 6.14
C ASP A 35 13.41 7.62 6.71
N PRO A 36 13.49 7.80 8.05
CA PRO A 36 14.08 8.99 8.65
C PRO A 36 15.45 9.36 8.08
N ASP A 37 16.24 8.37 7.67
CA ASP A 37 17.59 8.53 7.13
C ASP A 37 17.60 8.85 5.62
N SER A 38 16.46 8.68 4.92
CA SER A 38 16.30 9.05 3.51
C SER A 38 16.17 10.57 3.26
N GLY A 39 16.20 11.36 4.34
CA GLY A 39 16.01 12.80 4.35
C GLY A 39 14.65 13.20 4.93
N GLU A 40 14.52 14.45 5.32
CA GLU A 40 13.26 14.96 5.84
C GLU A 40 12.19 14.96 4.74
N LEU A 41 11.12 14.21 4.96
CA LEU A 41 9.88 14.32 4.21
C LEU A 41 9.49 15.80 4.02
N PRO A 42 9.20 16.27 2.80
CA PRO A 42 8.80 17.65 2.59
C PRO A 42 7.53 17.96 3.38
N SER A 43 7.50 19.12 4.04
CA SER A 43 6.29 19.60 4.71
C SER A 43 5.30 20.11 3.66
N ILE A 44 4.29 19.30 3.36
CA ILE A 44 3.23 19.62 2.39
C ILE A 44 1.98 19.99 3.18
N SER A 45 1.84 21.29 3.48
CA SER A 45 0.75 21.83 4.31
C SER A 45 -0.59 22.00 3.59
N ARG A 46 -0.61 21.86 2.26
CA ARG A 46 -1.83 21.95 1.44
C ARG A 46 -1.87 20.86 0.38
N PRO A 47 -3.06 20.39 -0.03
CA PRO A 47 -3.18 19.42 -1.11
C PRO A 47 -2.59 20.04 -2.39
N ARG A 48 -1.83 19.24 -3.13
CA ARG A 48 -1.27 19.61 -4.42
C ARG A 48 -1.29 18.40 -5.35
N PRO A 49 -1.35 18.59 -6.68
CA PRO A 49 -1.16 17.48 -7.60
C PRO A 49 0.15 16.75 -7.32
N CYS A 50 0.07 15.43 -7.19
CA CYS A 50 1.21 14.54 -7.13
C CYS A 50 1.33 13.77 -8.44
N GLY A 51 2.57 13.60 -8.91
CA GLY A 51 2.88 12.76 -10.07
C GLY A 51 3.30 11.37 -9.63
N MET A 52 3.35 10.44 -10.58
CA MET A 52 3.95 9.12 -10.36
C MET A 52 5.39 9.27 -9.86
N GLY A 53 5.76 8.53 -8.81
CA GLY A 53 7.12 8.51 -8.26
C GLY A 53 7.48 9.68 -7.32
N GLN A 54 6.54 10.57 -6.98
CA GLN A 54 6.82 11.65 -6.00
C GLN A 54 7.17 11.13 -4.59
N THR A 55 6.88 9.85 -4.33
CA THR A 55 7.16 9.13 -3.09
C THR A 55 8.18 8.01 -3.29
N ASP A 56 9.03 8.10 -4.32
CA ASP A 56 10.12 7.14 -4.54
C ASP A 56 11.04 7.08 -3.31
N GLY A 57 11.34 5.85 -2.86
CA GLY A 57 12.08 5.61 -1.61
C GLY A 57 11.21 5.55 -0.35
N CYS A 58 9.90 5.82 -0.47
CA CYS A 58 8.95 5.65 0.63
C CYS A 58 8.21 4.31 0.53
N SER A 59 7.79 3.79 1.68
CA SER A 59 7.00 2.58 1.81
C SER A 59 5.51 2.91 1.94
N ILE A 60 4.65 2.16 1.25
CA ILE A 60 3.21 2.20 1.49
C ILE A 60 2.95 1.45 2.80
N ILE A 61 2.44 2.16 3.80
CA ILE A 61 2.13 1.59 5.14
C ILE A 61 0.63 1.46 5.40
N SER A 62 -0.21 2.00 4.52
CA SER A 62 -1.65 1.80 4.53
C SER A 62 -2.21 2.11 3.15
N ALA A 63 -3.23 1.36 2.74
CA ALA A 63 -3.95 1.58 1.49
C ALA A 63 -5.44 1.33 1.70
N TRP A 64 -6.27 2.05 0.95
CA TRP A 64 -7.70 1.77 0.82
C TRP A 64 -8.11 2.04 -0.63
N THR A 65 -9.03 1.24 -1.16
CA THR A 65 -9.62 1.45 -2.49
C THR A 65 -11.12 1.19 -2.45
N VAL A 66 -11.85 1.78 -3.39
CA VAL A 66 -13.28 1.56 -3.58
C VAL A 66 -13.63 0.07 -3.55
N GLY A 67 -14.71 -0.27 -2.84
CA GLY A 67 -15.16 -1.65 -2.64
C GLY A 67 -14.54 -2.36 -1.43
N GLN A 68 -13.49 -1.82 -0.81
CA GLN A 68 -12.92 -2.39 0.42
C GLN A 68 -13.56 -1.80 1.67
N ALA A 69 -13.80 -2.64 2.68
CA ALA A 69 -14.19 -2.18 4.01
C ALA A 69 -13.02 -1.54 4.79
N GLY A 70 -11.79 -1.92 4.45
CA GLY A 70 -10.58 -1.64 5.22
C GLY A 70 -9.76 -2.92 5.41
N GLN A 71 -8.59 -2.80 6.05
CA GLN A 71 -7.72 -3.94 6.34
C GLN A 71 -7.60 -4.16 7.85
N CYS A 72 -7.58 -5.42 8.28
CA CYS A 72 -7.36 -5.82 9.67
C CYS A 72 -6.20 -6.82 9.74
N PHE A 73 -5.08 -6.42 10.34
CA PHE A 73 -3.86 -7.22 10.46
C PHE A 73 -3.85 -8.09 11.73
N GLY A 74 -4.79 -7.87 12.65
CA GLY A 74 -4.93 -8.67 13.86
C GLY A 74 -3.86 -8.38 14.92
N SER A 75 -3.67 -9.33 15.84
CA SER A 75 -2.93 -9.08 17.09
C SER A 75 -1.44 -9.38 17.05
N ASN A 76 -0.93 -9.99 15.98
CA ASN A 76 0.43 -10.54 15.96
C ASN A 76 1.35 -9.87 14.93
N ILE A 77 0.79 -9.01 14.07
CA ILE A 77 1.53 -8.24 13.08
C ILE A 77 1.03 -6.79 13.02
N GLY A 78 1.84 -5.87 12.52
CA GLY A 78 1.41 -4.50 12.23
C GLY A 78 2.53 -3.62 11.69
N PHE A 79 2.19 -2.54 11.00
CA PHE A 79 3.19 -1.59 10.50
C PHE A 79 3.73 -0.77 11.66
N ARG A 80 5.05 -0.86 11.92
CA ARG A 80 5.70 -0.11 12.99
C ARG A 80 5.84 1.36 12.59
N ILE A 81 5.48 2.25 13.50
CA ILE A 81 5.62 3.71 13.38
C ILE A 81 6.14 4.29 14.70
N GLY A 82 6.61 5.55 14.69
CA GLY A 82 6.87 6.32 15.90
C GLY A 82 8.36 6.55 16.20
N ALA A 83 8.72 6.53 17.49
CA ALA A 83 9.99 7.06 17.99
C ALA A 83 11.25 6.53 17.27
N SER A 84 11.29 5.24 16.94
CA SER A 84 12.43 4.56 16.30
C SER A 84 12.36 4.48 14.77
N THR A 85 11.26 4.93 14.16
CA THR A 85 11.01 4.73 12.72
C THR A 85 10.19 5.90 12.15
N TYR A 86 9.25 5.64 11.22
CA TYR A 86 8.41 6.61 10.56
C TYR A 86 7.68 7.54 11.54
N LYS A 87 8.04 8.83 11.53
CA LYS A 87 7.41 9.90 12.34
C LYS A 87 6.49 10.80 11.53
N ARG A 88 6.55 10.71 10.21
CA ARG A 88 5.76 11.51 9.28
C ARG A 88 5.31 10.66 8.11
N VAL A 89 4.16 11.02 7.57
CA VAL A 89 3.52 10.30 6.46
C VAL A 89 3.02 11.28 5.41
N ILE A 90 2.94 10.82 4.17
CA ILE A 90 2.28 11.53 3.08
C ILE A 90 0.99 10.79 2.74
N LEU A 91 -0.14 11.50 2.78
CA LEU A 91 -1.40 11.04 2.21
C LEU A 91 -1.47 11.42 0.74
N GLU A 92 -1.68 10.41 -0.10
CA GLU A 92 -2.04 10.50 -1.51
C GLU A 92 -3.49 10.06 -1.69
N ILE A 93 -4.24 10.80 -2.50
CA ILE A 93 -5.61 10.46 -2.88
C ILE A 93 -5.71 10.50 -4.40
N HIS A 94 -6.18 9.40 -4.98
CA HIS A 94 -6.52 9.33 -6.38
C HIS A 94 -8.01 9.59 -6.58
N TYR A 95 -8.30 10.68 -7.30
CA TYR A 95 -9.65 11.02 -7.73
C TYR A 95 -9.88 10.60 -9.18
N ASN A 96 -10.95 9.86 -9.42
CA ASN A 96 -11.45 9.57 -10.75
C ASN A 96 -12.69 10.43 -11.03
N ASN A 97 -12.55 11.47 -11.86
CA ASN A 97 -13.63 12.41 -12.21
C ASN A 97 -13.96 12.38 -13.71
N PRO A 98 -14.51 11.26 -14.24
CA PRO A 98 -14.77 11.12 -15.67
C PRO A 98 -15.87 12.08 -16.17
N ARG A 99 -16.72 12.57 -15.27
CA ARG A 99 -17.79 13.52 -15.58
C ARG A 99 -17.31 14.98 -15.62
N LEU A 100 -16.04 15.23 -15.30
CA LEU A 100 -15.42 16.56 -15.29
C LEU A 100 -16.19 17.59 -14.44
N VAL A 101 -16.78 17.12 -13.34
CA VAL A 101 -17.54 17.99 -12.42
C VAL A 101 -16.55 18.90 -11.69
N ASN A 102 -16.78 20.22 -11.73
CA ASN A 102 -15.82 21.23 -11.28
C ASN A 102 -16.14 21.82 -9.90
N ASN A 103 -17.24 21.40 -9.27
CA ASN A 103 -17.71 21.92 -7.99
C ASN A 103 -17.73 20.87 -6.88
N TYR A 104 -17.05 19.73 -7.06
CA TYR A 104 -16.87 18.77 -5.99
C TYR A 104 -15.93 19.33 -4.92
N VAL A 105 -16.33 19.10 -3.67
CA VAL A 105 -15.51 19.27 -2.47
C VAL A 105 -15.29 17.88 -1.89
N ASP A 106 -14.13 17.65 -1.28
CA ASP A 106 -13.79 16.39 -0.65
C ASP A 106 -12.87 16.64 0.56
N SER A 107 -13.22 15.99 1.67
CA SER A 107 -12.41 15.86 2.90
C SER A 107 -12.16 14.38 3.24
N SER A 108 -11.99 13.53 2.22
CA SER A 108 -11.70 12.11 2.42
C SER A 108 -10.32 11.91 3.04
N GLY A 109 -10.13 10.77 3.72
CA GLY A 109 -8.88 10.41 4.37
C GLY A 109 -8.80 8.94 4.77
N LEU A 110 -7.80 8.58 5.56
CA LEU A 110 -7.66 7.26 6.16
C LEU A 110 -7.86 7.35 7.68
N ARG A 111 -8.52 6.35 8.23
CA ARG A 111 -8.52 6.10 9.68
C ARG A 111 -7.59 4.93 9.98
N LEU A 112 -6.63 5.17 10.86
CA LEU A 112 -5.65 4.17 11.27
C LEU A 112 -5.94 3.75 12.70
N TYR A 113 -5.91 2.45 12.94
CA TYR A 113 -6.03 1.85 14.26
C TYR A 113 -4.67 1.35 14.70
N TYR A 114 -4.21 1.82 15.86
CA TYR A 114 -2.85 1.58 16.33
C TYR A 114 -2.78 1.35 17.84
N ARG A 115 -1.68 0.78 18.30
CA ARG A 115 -1.42 0.48 19.72
C ARG A 115 0.08 0.52 20.01
N PRO A 116 0.51 0.64 21.27
CA PRO A 116 1.93 0.55 21.63
C PRO A 116 2.60 -0.66 20.99
N ALA A 117 3.80 -0.48 20.45
CA ALA A 117 4.56 -1.59 19.87
C ALA A 117 4.98 -2.55 20.99
N ARG A 118 4.94 -3.85 20.71
CA ARG A 118 5.30 -4.89 21.68
C ARG A 118 6.28 -5.89 21.05
N PRO A 119 7.22 -6.47 21.82
CA PRO A 119 8.24 -7.37 21.28
C PRO A 119 7.69 -8.62 20.58
N GLU A 120 6.51 -9.10 20.99
CA GLU A 120 5.86 -10.28 20.42
C GLU A 120 5.11 -10.02 19.11
N VAL A 121 4.94 -8.76 18.71
CA VAL A 121 4.26 -8.37 17.45
C VAL A 121 5.32 -8.20 16.37
N GLN A 122 5.16 -8.92 15.25
CA GLN A 122 6.08 -8.82 14.12
C GLN A 122 5.78 -7.57 13.28
N ASP A 123 6.83 -6.95 12.77
CA ASP A 123 6.70 -5.77 11.93
C ASP A 123 6.21 -6.18 10.53
N LEU A 124 5.16 -5.51 10.07
CA LEU A 124 4.62 -5.65 8.72
C LEU A 124 5.32 -4.66 7.78
N ALA A 125 5.55 -5.09 6.55
CA ALA A 125 6.09 -4.28 5.47
C ALA A 125 5.36 -4.59 4.16
N MET A 126 5.35 -3.60 3.25
CA MET A 126 4.87 -3.76 1.88
C MET A 126 6.08 -3.84 0.95
N PHE A 127 6.09 -4.82 0.05
CA PHE A 127 7.11 -4.95 -0.98
C PHE A 127 6.46 -4.92 -2.35
N GLN A 128 6.73 -3.85 -3.10
CA GLN A 128 6.26 -3.70 -4.47
C GLN A 128 7.27 -4.30 -5.44
N THR A 129 6.81 -5.15 -6.35
CA THR A 129 7.62 -5.74 -7.41
C THR A 129 6.83 -5.85 -8.71
N GLY A 130 7.51 -5.87 -9.85
CA GLY A 130 6.88 -5.88 -11.17
C GLY A 130 7.70 -5.11 -12.20
N GLN A 131 7.07 -4.81 -13.34
CA GLN A 131 7.61 -3.88 -14.34
C GLN A 131 6.86 -2.56 -14.23
N MET A 132 7.60 -1.45 -14.12
CA MET A 132 7.04 -0.10 -14.09
C MET A 132 7.07 0.57 -15.46
N ASP A 133 8.05 0.19 -16.30
CA ASP A 133 8.19 0.68 -17.67
C ASP A 133 7.58 -0.31 -18.65
N ILE A 134 6.27 -0.18 -18.86
CA ILE A 134 5.49 -1.07 -19.73
C ILE A 134 5.16 -0.34 -21.04
N GLU A 135 5.63 -0.90 -22.16
CA GLU A 135 5.23 -0.46 -23.50
C GLU A 135 4.16 -1.40 -24.06
N ILE A 136 3.01 -0.85 -24.45
CA ILE A 136 1.90 -1.58 -25.07
C ILE A 136 1.71 -1.07 -26.51
N PRO A 137 2.25 -1.77 -27.52
CA PRO A 137 2.09 -1.33 -28.91
C PRO A 137 0.62 -1.35 -29.35
N PRO A 138 0.14 -0.30 -30.05
CA PRO A 138 -1.23 -0.24 -30.54
C PRO A 138 -1.60 -1.43 -31.44
N GLY A 139 -2.83 -1.92 -31.33
CA GLY A 139 -3.38 -2.97 -32.19
C GLY A 139 -2.91 -4.40 -31.86
N LYS A 140 -2.05 -4.59 -30.85
CA LYS A 140 -1.71 -5.93 -30.35
C LYS A 140 -2.86 -6.49 -29.50
N SER A 141 -3.28 -7.72 -29.81
CA SER A 141 -4.33 -8.42 -29.05
C SER A 141 -3.87 -8.88 -27.68
N ARG A 142 -2.56 -9.09 -27.49
CA ARG A 142 -1.93 -9.48 -26.22
C ARG A 142 -0.47 -9.02 -26.20
N VAL A 143 -0.05 -8.49 -25.06
CA VAL A 143 1.34 -8.12 -24.75
C VAL A 143 1.63 -8.66 -23.35
N ASP A 144 2.60 -9.57 -23.24
CA ASP A 144 3.05 -10.09 -21.95
C ASP A 144 4.35 -9.39 -21.56
N VAL A 145 4.40 -8.87 -20.33
CA VAL A 145 5.58 -8.19 -19.78
C VAL A 145 5.98 -8.86 -18.47
N VAL A 146 7.27 -9.14 -18.30
CA VAL A 146 7.80 -9.84 -17.13
C VAL A 146 8.78 -8.93 -16.41
N GLY A 147 8.48 -8.61 -15.15
CA GLY A 147 9.43 -8.03 -14.20
C GLY A 147 10.10 -9.15 -13.39
N THR A 148 11.37 -8.99 -13.04
CA THR A 148 12.09 -9.96 -12.20
C THR A 148 12.88 -9.21 -11.13
N CYS A 149 12.61 -9.51 -9.86
CA CYS A 149 13.49 -9.14 -8.74
C CYS A 149 14.39 -10.35 -8.42
N PRO A 150 15.63 -10.41 -8.96
CA PRO A 150 16.54 -11.52 -8.67
C PRO A 150 16.95 -11.55 -7.20
N GLY A 151 17.66 -12.62 -6.79
CA GLY A 151 18.14 -12.76 -5.42
C GLY A 151 18.95 -11.55 -4.93
N SER A 152 19.72 -10.91 -5.81
CA SER A 152 20.43 -9.66 -5.49
C SER A 152 19.48 -8.51 -5.15
N CYS A 153 18.32 -8.41 -5.80
CA CYS A 153 17.28 -7.43 -5.49
C CYS A 153 16.59 -7.76 -4.15
N THR A 154 16.14 -9.00 -3.93
CA THR A 154 15.48 -9.37 -2.67
C THR A 154 16.38 -9.20 -1.46
N ASN A 155 17.71 -9.43 -1.61
CA ASN A 155 18.68 -9.25 -0.53
C ASN A 155 18.89 -7.79 -0.11
N VAL A 156 18.52 -6.82 -0.96
CA VAL A 156 18.55 -5.38 -0.59
C VAL A 156 17.44 -5.07 0.41
N PHE A 157 16.28 -5.69 0.26
CA PHE A 157 15.10 -5.41 1.08
C PHE A 157 14.98 -6.32 2.30
N PHE A 158 15.46 -7.57 2.20
CA PHE A 158 15.25 -8.58 3.23
C PHE A 158 16.58 -9.11 3.77
N ASN A 159 16.91 -8.73 5.00
CA ASN A 159 18.07 -9.24 5.74
C ASN A 159 17.72 -10.39 6.71
N LYS A 160 16.44 -10.75 6.80
CA LYS A 160 15.88 -11.82 7.64
C LYS A 160 14.83 -12.58 6.83
N PRO A 161 14.48 -13.83 7.22
CA PRO A 161 13.35 -14.51 6.62
C PRO A 161 12.07 -13.68 6.77
N VAL A 162 11.32 -13.56 5.67
CA VAL A 162 10.01 -12.89 5.63
C VAL A 162 8.93 -13.90 5.26
N TYR A 163 7.72 -13.65 5.76
CA TYR A 163 6.54 -14.46 5.49
C TYR A 163 5.55 -13.62 4.68
N VAL A 164 5.15 -14.12 3.51
CA VAL A 164 4.14 -13.47 2.67
C VAL A 164 2.77 -13.80 3.25
N ILE A 165 2.04 -12.79 3.71
CA ILE A 165 0.71 -12.94 4.32
C ILE A 165 -0.42 -12.56 3.36
N SER A 166 -0.13 -11.68 2.39
CA SER A 166 -1.09 -11.20 1.41
C SER A 166 -0.38 -10.69 0.16
N VAL A 167 -1.01 -10.84 -1.00
CA VAL A 167 -0.53 -10.30 -2.27
C VAL A 167 -1.67 -9.65 -3.03
N LEU A 168 -1.41 -8.46 -3.58
CA LEU A 168 -2.34 -7.73 -4.42
C LEU A 168 -1.70 -7.50 -5.78
N ASN A 169 -2.34 -7.96 -6.85
CA ASN A 169 -1.95 -7.60 -8.21
C ASN A 169 -2.54 -6.22 -8.55
N HIS A 170 -1.79 -5.42 -9.31
CA HIS A 170 -2.24 -4.09 -9.72
C HIS A 170 -1.78 -3.76 -11.14
N MET A 171 -2.73 -3.40 -12.00
CA MET A 171 -2.56 -2.89 -13.35
C MET A 171 -3.69 -1.91 -13.68
N HIS A 172 -3.47 -0.97 -14.61
CA HIS A 172 -4.53 -0.06 -15.09
C HIS A 172 -5.50 -0.75 -16.08
N TYR A 173 -6.41 0.01 -16.70
CA TYR A 173 -7.50 -0.50 -17.56
C TYR A 173 -7.10 -1.41 -18.74
N MET A 174 -5.84 -1.41 -19.19
CA MET A 174 -5.36 -2.34 -20.22
C MET A 174 -4.94 -3.71 -19.65
N GLY A 175 -4.79 -3.83 -18.33
CA GLY A 175 -4.46 -5.09 -17.66
C GLY A 175 -5.55 -6.14 -17.85
N ARG A 176 -5.15 -7.40 -18.02
CA ARG A 176 -6.06 -8.53 -18.24
C ARG A 176 -5.79 -9.72 -17.33
N SER A 177 -4.53 -10.01 -17.06
CA SER A 177 -4.12 -11.09 -16.17
C SER A 177 -2.76 -10.78 -15.56
N MET A 178 -2.53 -11.20 -14.31
CA MET A 178 -1.25 -11.02 -13.64
C MET A 178 -1.01 -12.16 -12.65
N LYS A 179 0.25 -12.57 -12.52
CA LYS A 179 0.68 -13.55 -11.54
C LYS A 179 2.04 -13.20 -10.97
N ILE A 180 2.32 -13.71 -9.79
CA ILE A 180 3.62 -13.55 -9.12
C ILE A 180 4.12 -14.94 -8.75
N ASP A 181 5.31 -15.30 -9.25
CA ASP A 181 5.96 -16.57 -8.98
C ASP A 181 7.16 -16.37 -8.05
N LEU A 182 7.27 -17.19 -7.00
CA LEU A 182 8.41 -17.21 -6.09
C LEU A 182 9.40 -18.31 -6.47
N PHE A 183 10.65 -17.93 -6.70
CA PHE A 183 11.74 -18.84 -7.02
C PHE A 183 12.77 -18.90 -5.90
N ARG A 184 13.37 -20.07 -5.70
CA ARG A 184 14.55 -20.26 -4.85
C ARG A 184 15.54 -21.16 -5.57
N SER A 185 16.78 -20.67 -5.74
CA SER A 185 17.85 -21.37 -6.47
C SER A 185 17.43 -21.86 -7.86
N GLY A 186 16.72 -21.00 -8.61
CA GLY A 186 16.25 -21.30 -9.98
C GLY A 186 14.99 -22.17 -10.07
N ARG A 187 14.46 -22.69 -8.95
CA ARG A 187 13.23 -23.51 -8.94
C ARG A 187 12.04 -22.68 -8.43
N LYS A 188 10.90 -22.72 -9.15
CA LYS A 188 9.62 -22.19 -8.65
C LYS A 188 9.20 -22.99 -7.42
N ILE A 189 9.02 -22.32 -6.29
CA ILE A 189 8.62 -22.94 -5.02
C ILE A 189 7.20 -22.56 -4.60
N ALA A 190 6.66 -21.46 -5.11
CA ALA A 190 5.28 -21.05 -4.90
C ALA A 190 4.80 -20.15 -6.03
N GLU A 191 3.49 -20.10 -6.23
CA GLU A 191 2.78 -19.05 -6.94
C GLU A 191 2.12 -18.19 -5.88
N LEU A 192 2.55 -16.93 -5.76
CA LEU A 192 2.13 -15.99 -4.73
C LEU A 192 0.85 -15.22 -5.11
N SER A 193 0.46 -15.22 -6.38
CA SER A 193 -0.84 -14.76 -6.86
C SER A 193 -1.04 -15.28 -8.28
N ASN A 194 -2.29 -15.47 -8.69
CA ASN A 194 -2.64 -15.70 -10.08
C ASN A 194 -4.06 -15.23 -10.38
N ASP A 195 -4.15 -14.09 -11.06
CA ASP A 195 -5.40 -13.54 -11.58
C ASP A 195 -5.46 -13.78 -13.09
N ASP A 196 -6.11 -14.87 -13.50
CA ASP A 196 -6.37 -15.14 -14.93
C ASP A 196 -7.34 -14.13 -15.55
N TYR A 197 -8.17 -13.50 -14.72
CA TYR A 197 -9.15 -12.47 -15.09
C TYR A 197 -9.06 -11.28 -14.12
N TYR A 198 -8.10 -10.38 -14.37
CA TYR A 198 -7.90 -9.17 -13.57
C TYR A 198 -8.90 -8.07 -13.96
N ASN A 199 -9.45 -7.38 -12.96
CA ASN A 199 -10.27 -6.19 -13.12
C ASN A 199 -9.75 -5.06 -12.23
N TYR A 200 -9.45 -3.91 -12.84
CA TYR A 200 -8.97 -2.71 -12.14
C TYR A 200 -9.97 -2.18 -11.11
N ASP A 201 -11.27 -2.25 -11.40
CA ASP A 201 -12.32 -1.71 -10.55
C ASP A 201 -12.69 -2.63 -9.38
N SER A 202 -12.18 -3.87 -9.38
CA SER A 202 -12.45 -4.87 -8.35
C SER A 202 -11.22 -5.75 -8.09
N PRO A 203 -10.11 -5.18 -7.59
CA PRO A 203 -8.89 -5.93 -7.37
C PRO A 203 -9.07 -6.94 -6.23
N VAL A 204 -8.46 -8.12 -6.37
CA VAL A 204 -8.57 -9.22 -5.41
C VAL A 204 -7.32 -9.27 -4.54
N ASN A 205 -7.52 -9.26 -3.21
CA ASN A 205 -6.44 -9.50 -2.26
C ASN A 205 -6.27 -11.01 -2.04
N HIS A 206 -5.11 -11.56 -2.39
CA HIS A 206 -4.75 -12.96 -2.17
C HIS A 206 -4.20 -13.13 -0.76
N GLU A 207 -5.05 -13.50 0.19
CA GLU A 207 -4.69 -13.64 1.61
C GLU A 207 -4.28 -15.08 1.95
N TYR A 208 -3.14 -15.23 2.63
CA TYR A 208 -2.59 -16.52 3.08
C TYR A 208 -2.85 -16.81 4.55
N ASP A 209 -3.13 -15.78 5.34
CA ASP A 209 -3.50 -15.91 6.76
C ASP A 209 -4.54 -14.84 7.14
N LYS A 210 -5.69 -15.27 7.69
CA LYS A 210 -6.75 -14.37 8.16
C LYS A 210 -6.60 -14.17 9.66
N ILE A 211 -6.04 -13.02 10.04
CA ILE A 211 -5.53 -12.78 11.40
C ILE A 211 -6.53 -11.99 12.27
N CYS A 212 -7.65 -11.52 11.72
CA CYS A 212 -8.52 -10.59 12.44
C CYS A 212 -9.22 -11.26 13.64
N ARG A 213 -8.88 -10.78 14.85
CA ARG A 213 -9.53 -11.05 16.13
C ARG A 213 -9.85 -9.71 16.79
N GLU A 214 -10.79 -9.67 17.72
CA GLU A 214 -11.14 -8.45 18.45
C GLU A 214 -9.91 -7.84 19.14
N ILE A 215 -9.65 -6.56 18.86
CA ILE A 215 -8.60 -5.74 19.48
C ILE A 215 -9.28 -4.44 19.90
N THR A 216 -8.81 -3.82 20.98
CA THR A 216 -9.22 -2.47 21.39
C THR A 216 -8.11 -1.45 21.10
N PRO A 217 -7.88 -1.05 19.84
CA PRO A 217 -6.83 -0.11 19.47
C PRO A 217 -7.21 1.36 19.70
N LYS A 218 -6.20 2.25 19.79
CA LYS A 218 -6.39 3.69 19.59
C LYS A 218 -6.68 3.96 18.11
N LYS A 219 -7.26 5.13 17.78
CA LYS A 219 -7.54 5.54 16.39
C LYS A 219 -7.01 6.95 16.11
N MET A 220 -6.53 7.18 14.89
CA MET A 220 -6.17 8.50 14.37
C MET A 220 -6.75 8.68 12.96
N HIS A 221 -6.93 9.93 12.53
CA HIS A 221 -7.41 10.29 11.19
C HIS A 221 -6.33 11.04 10.43
N VAL A 222 -6.16 10.69 9.17
CA VAL A 222 -5.29 11.36 8.21
C VAL A 222 -6.17 11.74 7.03
N ALA A 223 -6.67 12.98 7.01
CA ALA A 223 -7.66 13.44 6.03
C ALA A 223 -7.32 14.84 5.50
N LEU A 224 -7.88 15.18 4.33
CA LEU A 224 -7.70 16.49 3.71
C LEU A 224 -8.43 17.62 4.46
#